data_AF-A0A7C6GK38-F1
#
_entry.id   AF-A0A7C6GK38-F1
#
_cell.length_a   1.000
_cell.length_b   1.000
_cell.length_c   1.000
_cell.angle_alpha   90.00
_cell.angle_beta   90.00
_cell.angle_gamma   90.00
#
_symmetry.space_group_name_H-M   'P 1'
#
loop_
_entity.id
_entity.type
_entity.pdbx_description
1 polymer ?
#
loop_
_entity_poly.entity_id
_entity_poly.type
_entity_poly.pdbx_seq_one_letter_code
_entity_poly.pdbx_strand_id
1 'polypeptide(L)'
;MSYHEYDDLSIDAQKKGKYQIFVFDIKDSKKMLPKERRQIQLKSMQLLLSVYNRLEQLEMKLNRKILHKNSKFISPLNSSKNNFRGDMFEPFNITGDCFGLTIIRGSIDSEIVYNIWKEEKDKIAIDCEFRVADMYYETDDYAMGGTKYFRGYCMQKAENDSKRKGRVI
;
A
#
# COMPACT_ATOMS: atom_id res chain seq x y z
N MET A 1 -8.26 -19.86 12.13
CA MET A 1 -7.09 -20.08 11.26
C MET A 1 -5.84 -19.84 12.08
N SER A 2 -4.93 -20.81 12.07
CA SER A 2 -3.62 -20.73 12.73
C SER A 2 -2.67 -19.82 11.95
N TYR A 3 -1.59 -19.39 12.61
CA TYR A 3 -0.53 -18.60 11.97
C TYR A 3 0.07 -19.31 10.73
N HIS A 4 0.24 -20.63 10.81
CA HIS A 4 0.80 -21.43 9.71
C HIS A 4 -0.11 -21.47 8.48
N GLU A 5 -1.42 -21.64 8.68
CA GLU A 5 -2.40 -21.62 7.57
C GLU A 5 -2.40 -20.26 6.83
N TYR A 6 -2.17 -19.15 7.55
CA TYR A 6 -2.02 -17.83 6.91
C TYR A 6 -0.74 -17.69 6.09
N ASP A 7 0.37 -18.24 6.60
CA ASP A 7 1.64 -18.21 5.88
C ASP A 7 1.58 -19.04 4.61
N ASP A 8 0.92 -20.20 4.65
CA ASP A 8 0.68 -21.03 3.46
C ASP A 8 -0.15 -20.28 2.41
N LEU A 9 -1.24 -19.64 2.82
CA LEU A 9 -2.03 -18.77 1.93
C LEU A 9 -1.19 -17.63 1.34
N SER A 10 -0.30 -17.03 2.15
CA SER A 10 0.59 -15.97 1.69
C SER A 10 1.58 -16.46 0.62
N ILE A 11 2.22 -17.61 0.86
CA ILE A 11 3.17 -18.24 -0.08
C ILE A 11 2.48 -18.57 -1.40
N ASP A 12 1.27 -19.12 -1.32
CA ASP A 12 0.44 -19.42 -2.49
C ASP A 12 0.05 -18.15 -3.25
N ALA A 13 -0.37 -17.11 -2.54
CA ALA A 13 -0.74 -15.84 -3.14
C ALA A 13 0.45 -15.19 -3.86
N GLN A 14 1.69 -15.38 -3.42
CA GLN A 14 2.85 -14.88 -4.18
C GLN A 14 2.91 -15.49 -5.58
N LYS A 15 2.43 -16.72 -5.77
CA LYS A 15 2.40 -17.41 -7.07
C LYS A 15 1.18 -17.04 -7.92
N LYS A 16 -0.01 -16.90 -7.32
CA LYS A 16 -1.30 -16.80 -8.04
C LYS A 16 -2.17 -15.59 -7.71
N GLY A 17 -1.79 -14.78 -6.74
CA GLY A 17 -2.56 -13.62 -6.28
C GLY A 17 -2.82 -12.64 -7.41
N LYS A 18 -4.04 -12.10 -7.48
CA LYS A 18 -4.50 -11.24 -8.57
C LYS A 18 -4.08 -9.79 -8.39
N TYR A 19 -3.85 -9.38 -7.15
CA TYR A 19 -3.61 -8.00 -6.78
C TYR A 19 -2.28 -7.89 -6.06
N GLN A 20 -1.62 -6.75 -6.20
CA GLN A 20 -0.31 -6.48 -5.65
C GLN A 20 -0.38 -5.22 -4.81
N ILE A 21 -0.17 -5.37 -3.51
CA ILE A 21 -0.09 -4.28 -2.55
C ILE A 21 1.34 -3.76 -2.52
N PHE A 22 1.48 -2.44 -2.49
CA PHE A 22 2.72 -1.74 -2.18
C PHE A 22 2.57 -1.04 -0.83
N VAL A 23 3.55 -1.23 0.05
CA VAL A 23 3.64 -0.57 1.35
C VAL A 23 4.88 0.31 1.40
N PHE A 24 4.71 1.50 1.96
CA PHE A 24 5.74 2.53 2.16
C PHE A 24 5.71 2.96 3.63
N ASP A 25 6.72 2.56 4.40
CA ASP A 25 6.88 2.84 5.83
C ASP A 25 7.95 3.92 6.03
N ILE A 26 7.63 5.00 6.76
CA ILE A 26 8.61 6.05 7.07
C ILE A 26 9.73 5.44 7.91
N LYS A 27 10.95 5.42 7.37
CA LYS A 27 12.11 4.87 8.06
C LYS A 27 12.38 5.67 9.33
N ASP A 28 12.62 4.94 10.43
CA ASP A 28 12.99 5.51 11.73
C ASP A 28 11.98 6.53 12.29
N SER A 29 10.71 6.46 11.90
CA SER A 29 9.62 7.35 12.33
C SER A 29 9.52 7.53 13.86
N LYS A 30 9.85 6.49 14.63
CA LYS A 30 9.81 6.48 16.11
C LYS A 30 10.94 7.29 16.76
N LYS A 31 12.01 7.61 16.01
CA LYS A 31 13.14 8.42 16.48
C LYS A 31 12.94 9.91 16.21
N MET A 32 11.98 10.27 15.35
CA MET A 32 11.66 11.65 15.00
C MET A 32 10.93 12.35 16.14
N LEU A 33 11.08 13.68 16.23
CA LEU A 33 10.29 14.47 17.17
C LEU A 33 8.80 14.41 16.80
N PRO A 34 7.85 14.42 17.76
CA PRO A 34 6.43 14.30 17.45
C PRO A 34 5.90 15.33 16.43
N LYS A 35 6.40 16.57 16.49
CA LYS A 35 6.03 17.65 15.56
C LYS A 35 6.54 17.37 14.14
N GLU A 36 7.79 16.94 14.03
CA GLU A 36 8.44 16.58 12.77
C GLU A 36 7.75 15.36 12.14
N ARG A 37 7.55 14.30 12.93
CA ARG A 37 6.82 13.10 12.50
C ARG A 37 5.46 13.47 11.93
N ARG A 38 4.67 14.29 12.63
CA ARG A 38 3.35 14.73 12.14
C ARG A 38 3.44 15.48 10.80
N GLN A 39 4.43 16.35 10.63
CA GLN A 39 4.63 17.07 9.36
C GLN A 39 4.98 16.12 8.22
N ILE A 40 5.88 15.17 8.45
CA ILE A 40 6.26 14.15 7.46
C ILE A 40 5.06 13.27 7.12
N GLN A 41 4.24 12.87 8.10
CA GLN A 41 3.04 12.06 7.87
C GLN A 41 2.02 12.77 6.96
N LEU A 42 1.78 14.07 7.19
CA LEU A 42 0.88 14.87 6.35
C LEU A 42 1.41 14.98 4.91
N LYS A 43 2.71 15.26 4.74
CA LYS A 43 3.34 15.28 3.42
C LYS A 43 3.33 13.91 2.75
N SER A 44 3.50 12.83 3.51
CA SER A 44 3.48 11.45 3.00
C SER A 44 2.09 11.06 2.51
N MET A 45 1.02 11.54 3.15
CA MET A 45 -0.33 11.39 2.64
C MET A 45 -0.53 12.14 1.32
N GLN A 46 -0.02 13.37 1.22
CA GLN A 46 -0.03 14.12 -0.04
C GLN A 46 0.76 13.39 -1.13
N LEU A 47 1.92 12.83 -0.80
CA LEU A 47 2.73 12.01 -1.69
C LEU A 47 1.96 10.79 -2.19
N LEU A 48 1.34 10.03 -1.30
CA LEU A 48 0.52 8.87 -1.64
C LEU A 48 -0.58 9.23 -2.65
N LEU A 49 -1.29 10.34 -2.41
CA LEU A 49 -2.33 10.82 -3.33
C LEU A 49 -1.75 11.27 -4.67
N SER A 50 -0.58 11.93 -4.69
CA SER A 50 0.10 12.33 -5.93
C SER A 50 0.50 11.11 -6.77
N VAL A 51 1.08 10.09 -6.13
CA VAL A 51 1.45 8.82 -6.76
C VAL A 51 0.21 8.11 -7.32
N TYR A 52 -0.86 8.04 -6.53
CA TYR A 52 -2.11 7.40 -6.96
C TYR A 52 -2.71 8.10 -8.19
N ASN A 53 -2.80 9.45 -8.17
CA ASN A 53 -3.29 10.23 -9.31
C ASN A 53 -2.41 10.05 -10.55
N ARG A 54 -1.09 9.96 -10.37
CA ARG A 54 -0.16 9.74 -11.48
C ARG A 54 -0.30 8.35 -12.09
N LEU A 55 -0.60 7.33 -11.28
CA LEU A 55 -0.97 6.00 -11.77
C LEU A 55 -2.30 6.04 -12.52
N GLU A 56 -3.31 6.80 -12.07
CA GLU A 56 -4.56 7.00 -12.82
C GLU A 56 -4.34 7.65 -14.19
N GLN A 57 -3.49 8.68 -14.27
CA GLN A 57 -3.11 9.29 -15.54
C GLN A 57 -2.41 8.29 -16.47
N LEU A 58 -1.58 7.40 -15.90
CA LEU A 58 -0.93 6.33 -16.64
C LEU A 58 -1.95 5.29 -17.15
N GLU A 59 -2.97 4.94 -16.36
CA GLU A 59 -4.09 4.09 -16.82
C GLU A 59 -4.76 4.66 -18.06
N MET A 60 -5.07 5.97 -18.03
CA MET A 60 -5.70 6.68 -19.16
C MET A 60 -4.79 6.68 -20.39
N LYS A 61 -3.50 6.99 -20.22
CA LYS A 61 -2.54 7.06 -21.32
C LYS A 61 -2.31 5.70 -21.98
N LEU A 62 -2.24 4.63 -21.19
CA LEU A 62 -2.02 3.28 -21.69
C LEU A 62 -3.31 2.56 -22.10
N ASN A 63 -4.48 3.19 -21.87
CA ASN A 63 -5.80 2.61 -22.08
C ASN A 63 -5.94 1.21 -21.47
N ARG A 64 -5.44 1.02 -20.24
CA ARG A 64 -5.52 -0.24 -19.50
C ARG A 64 -5.67 0.01 -18.01
N LYS A 65 -6.26 -0.97 -17.31
CA LYS A 65 -6.40 -0.95 -15.86
C LYS A 65 -5.08 -1.33 -15.17
N ILE A 66 -4.68 -0.50 -14.22
CA ILE A 66 -3.48 -0.65 -13.38
C ILE A 66 -3.91 -0.68 -11.92
N LEU A 67 -4.62 0.34 -11.46
CA LEU A 67 -5.06 0.46 -10.09
C LEU A 67 -6.21 -0.50 -9.81
N HIS A 68 -6.15 -1.12 -8.64
CA HIS A 68 -7.24 -1.97 -8.19
C HIS A 68 -8.37 -1.11 -7.62
N LYS A 69 -9.51 -1.06 -8.34
CA LYS A 69 -10.70 -0.31 -7.94
C LYS A 69 -11.80 -1.29 -7.55
N ASN A 70 -12.27 -1.21 -6.30
CA ASN A 70 -13.39 -1.99 -5.79
C ASN A 70 -14.49 -1.03 -5.29
N SER A 71 -15.76 -1.32 -5.58
CA SER A 71 -16.90 -0.48 -5.14
C SER A 71 -17.04 -0.40 -3.62
N LYS A 72 -16.46 -1.36 -2.88
CA LYS A 72 -16.37 -1.34 -1.42
C LYS A 72 -15.23 -0.49 -0.88
N PHE A 73 -14.30 -0.04 -1.75
CA PHE A 73 -13.20 0.80 -1.31
C PHE A 73 -13.64 2.25 -1.08
N ILE A 74 -12.96 2.87 -0.14
CA ILE A 74 -13.26 4.21 0.36
C ILE A 74 -12.03 5.07 0.15
N SER A 75 -12.23 6.22 -0.50
CA SER A 75 -11.16 7.21 -0.61
C SER A 75 -10.82 7.77 0.76
N PRO A 76 -9.53 7.93 1.12
CA PRO A 76 -9.12 8.62 2.34
C PRO A 76 -9.72 10.01 2.52
N LEU A 77 -10.05 10.68 1.40
CA LEU A 77 -10.65 12.02 1.41
C LEU A 77 -12.13 12.01 1.84
N ASN A 78 -12.80 10.85 1.78
CA ASN A 78 -14.21 10.69 2.11
C ASN A 78 -14.44 10.06 3.50
N SER A 79 -13.39 9.97 4.34
CA SER A 79 -13.44 9.27 5.62
C SER A 79 -14.07 10.11 6.76
N SER A 80 -15.27 10.65 6.55
CA SER A 80 -16.00 11.36 7.62
C SER A 80 -16.72 10.42 8.61
N LYS A 81 -16.59 9.09 8.46
CA LYS A 81 -17.29 8.09 9.28
C LYS A 81 -16.31 7.12 9.95
N ASN A 82 -16.30 7.10 11.27
CA ASN A 82 -15.36 6.37 12.15
C ASN A 82 -15.53 4.82 12.20
N ASN A 83 -16.26 4.20 11.27
CA ASN A 83 -16.66 2.78 11.38
C ASN A 83 -16.15 1.85 10.27
N PHE A 84 -15.22 2.32 9.42
CA PHE A 84 -14.68 1.48 8.34
C PHE A 84 -13.41 0.76 8.76
N ARG A 85 -13.26 -0.49 8.30
CA ARG A 85 -12.03 -1.24 8.52
C ARG A 85 -10.90 -0.67 7.64
N GLY A 86 -9.68 -0.67 8.16
CA GLY A 86 -8.51 -0.13 7.44
C GLY A 86 -8.29 -0.75 6.05
N ASP A 87 -8.61 -2.04 5.89
CA ASP A 87 -8.55 -2.78 4.62
C ASP A 87 -9.58 -2.33 3.57
N MET A 88 -10.42 -1.35 3.87
CA MET A 88 -11.39 -0.79 2.93
C MET A 88 -10.90 0.53 2.31
N PHE A 89 -9.80 1.12 2.77
CA PHE A 89 -9.29 2.34 2.15
C PHE A 89 -8.46 2.02 0.89
N GLU A 90 -8.57 2.85 -0.15
CA GLU A 90 -7.68 2.80 -1.33
C GLU A 90 -7.53 4.22 -1.92
N PRO A 91 -6.29 4.76 -2.02
CA PRO A 91 -5.09 4.25 -1.35
C PRO A 91 -5.27 4.23 0.17
N PHE A 92 -4.38 3.58 0.92
CA PHE A 92 -4.57 3.33 2.35
C PHE A 92 -3.43 3.83 3.24
N ASN A 93 -3.77 3.97 4.52
CA ASN A 93 -2.86 4.26 5.62
C ASN A 93 -3.13 3.21 6.71
N ILE A 94 -2.16 2.31 6.97
CA ILE A 94 -2.30 1.20 7.92
C ILE A 94 -2.09 1.71 9.35
N THR A 95 -0.98 2.41 9.54
CA THR A 95 -0.57 3.08 10.77
C THR A 95 -0.02 4.43 10.38
N GLY A 96 -0.04 5.43 11.27
CA GLY A 96 0.27 6.82 10.88
C GLY A 96 1.57 7.04 10.07
N ASP A 97 2.52 6.10 10.08
CA ASP A 97 3.77 6.07 9.33
C ASP A 97 3.85 5.07 8.16
N CYS A 98 2.84 4.25 7.94
CA CYS A 98 2.80 3.18 6.95
C CYS A 98 1.64 3.37 5.96
N PHE A 99 1.99 3.64 4.72
CA PHE A 99 1.09 3.98 3.62
C PHE A 99 1.10 2.89 2.57
N GLY A 100 0.09 2.85 1.71
CA GLY A 100 0.14 1.95 0.58
C GLY A 100 -0.98 2.11 -0.42
N LEU A 101 -0.84 1.35 -1.50
CA LEU A 101 -1.79 1.31 -2.60
C LEU A 101 -1.80 -0.08 -3.23
N THR A 102 -2.79 -0.35 -4.07
CA THR A 102 -2.93 -1.63 -4.76
C THR A 102 -3.00 -1.48 -6.27
N ILE A 103 -2.25 -2.33 -6.99
CA ILE A 103 -2.39 -2.51 -8.43
C ILE A 103 -2.88 -3.92 -8.77
N ILE A 104 -3.34 -4.10 -10.00
CA ILE A 104 -3.60 -5.41 -10.60
C ILE A 104 -2.25 -6.04 -10.96
N ARG A 105 -2.05 -7.31 -10.57
CA ARG A 105 -0.81 -8.04 -10.86
C ARG A 105 -0.49 -8.03 -12.35
N GLY A 106 0.76 -7.71 -12.68
CA GLY A 106 1.25 -7.69 -14.06
C GLY A 106 0.69 -6.56 -14.91
N SER A 107 -0.06 -5.61 -14.32
CA SER A 107 -0.52 -4.43 -15.05
C SER A 107 0.61 -3.46 -15.35
N ILE A 108 1.61 -3.35 -14.47
CA ILE A 108 2.88 -2.65 -14.64
C ILE A 108 3.95 -3.35 -13.79
N ASP A 109 5.22 -3.09 -14.06
CA ASP A 109 6.32 -3.56 -13.23
C ASP A 109 6.41 -2.77 -11.91
N SER A 110 6.80 -3.44 -10.82
CA SER A 110 6.99 -2.81 -9.50
C SER A 110 7.95 -1.62 -9.54
N GLU A 111 9.01 -1.69 -10.35
CA GLU A 111 9.96 -0.58 -10.51
C GLU A 111 9.31 0.69 -11.04
N ILE A 112 8.25 0.60 -11.85
CA ILE A 112 7.51 1.77 -12.32
C ILE A 112 6.83 2.48 -11.14
N VAL A 113 6.24 1.72 -10.22
CA VAL A 113 5.62 2.27 -9.01
C VAL A 113 6.67 2.94 -8.12
N TYR A 114 7.82 2.29 -7.90
CA TYR A 114 8.91 2.86 -7.09
C TYR A 114 9.51 4.13 -7.72
N ASN A 115 9.67 4.17 -9.04
CA ASN A 115 10.17 5.35 -9.73
C ASN A 115 9.18 6.51 -9.63
N ILE A 116 7.89 6.26 -9.84
CA ILE A 116 6.84 7.27 -9.62
C ILE A 116 6.90 7.78 -8.19
N TRP A 117 7.02 6.90 -7.19
CA TRP A 117 7.13 7.30 -5.79
C TRP A 117 8.31 8.25 -5.55
N LYS A 118 9.50 7.88 -6.01
CA LYS A 118 10.72 8.70 -5.88
C LYS A 118 10.55 10.07 -6.53
N GLU A 119 10.08 10.10 -7.77
CA GLU A 119 9.88 11.35 -8.51
C GLU A 119 8.85 12.27 -7.86
N GLU A 120 7.74 11.72 -7.33
CA GLU A 120 6.74 12.52 -6.61
C GLU A 120 7.27 12.98 -5.24
N LYS A 121 8.07 12.15 -4.55
CA LYS A 121 8.72 12.51 -3.29
C LYS A 121 9.68 13.69 -3.47
N ASP A 122 10.46 13.67 -4.55
CA ASP A 122 11.41 14.74 -4.89
C ASP A 122 10.67 16.05 -5.20
N LYS A 123 9.55 15.99 -5.93
CA LYS A 123 8.69 17.17 -6.19
C LYS A 123 8.12 17.79 -4.91
N ILE A 124 7.71 16.97 -3.95
CA ILE A 124 7.11 17.42 -2.68
C ILE A 124 8.19 17.82 -1.66
N ALA A 125 9.47 17.53 -1.95
CA ALA A 125 10.61 17.79 -1.08
C ALA A 125 10.37 17.23 0.35
N ILE A 126 10.12 15.93 0.42
CA ILE A 126 10.06 15.20 1.70
C ILE A 126 11.46 14.69 2.04
N ASP A 127 12.01 15.23 3.13
CA ASP A 127 13.32 14.86 3.66
C ASP A 127 13.20 13.68 4.65
N CYS A 128 12.83 12.52 4.11
CA CYS A 128 12.91 11.25 4.82
C CYS A 128 13.10 10.10 3.83
N GLU A 129 13.51 8.94 4.33
CA GLU A 129 13.57 7.70 3.55
C GLU A 129 12.35 6.82 3.85
N PHE A 130 11.94 6.01 2.88
CA PHE A 130 10.88 5.03 3.03
C PHE A 130 11.42 3.61 2.92
N ARG A 131 10.99 2.73 3.82
CA ARG A 131 11.13 1.28 3.64
C ARG A 131 9.94 0.77 2.85
N VAL A 132 10.21 0.02 1.78
CA VAL A 132 9.17 -0.47 0.88
C VAL A 132 9.17 -1.98 0.76
N ALA A 133 7.96 -2.52 0.66
CA ALA A 133 7.71 -3.91 0.32
C ALA A 133 6.46 -3.98 -0.54
N ASP A 134 6.40 -5.00 -1.39
CA ASP A 134 5.22 -5.33 -2.16
C ASP A 134 4.90 -6.82 -2.02
N MET A 135 3.61 -7.15 -2.04
CA MET A 135 3.12 -8.51 -1.84
C MET A 135 1.84 -8.75 -2.64
N TYR A 136 1.64 -10.00 -3.04
CA TYR A 136 0.41 -10.40 -3.74
C TYR A 136 -0.66 -10.93 -2.80
N TYR A 137 -1.92 -10.67 -3.14
CA TYR A 137 -3.10 -11.23 -2.46
C TYR A 137 -4.23 -11.59 -3.45
N GLU A 138 -5.25 -12.29 -2.96
CA GLU A 138 -6.27 -12.94 -3.79
C GLU A 138 -7.67 -12.34 -3.66
N THR A 139 -8.06 -11.83 -2.49
CA THR A 139 -9.43 -11.37 -2.21
C THR A 139 -9.50 -10.11 -1.36
N ASP A 140 -10.47 -9.25 -1.65
CA ASP A 140 -10.87 -8.13 -0.78
C ASP A 140 -12.01 -8.53 0.18
N ASP A 141 -12.54 -9.74 0.07
CA ASP A 141 -13.61 -10.22 0.93
C ASP A 141 -13.05 -10.91 2.17
N TYR A 142 -13.25 -10.28 3.33
CA TYR A 142 -12.84 -10.82 4.62
C TYR A 142 -13.44 -12.21 4.89
N ALA A 143 -14.67 -12.47 4.45
CA ALA A 143 -15.31 -13.78 4.64
C ALA A 143 -14.57 -14.91 3.88
N MET A 144 -13.84 -14.55 2.81
CA MET A 144 -13.00 -15.48 2.06
C MET A 144 -11.57 -15.61 2.62
N GLY A 145 -11.21 -14.86 3.67
CA GLY A 145 -9.89 -14.91 4.30
C GLY A 145 -9.53 -16.28 4.87
N GLY A 146 -10.53 -17.17 5.01
CA GLY A 146 -10.44 -18.59 5.35
C GLY A 146 -9.73 -19.47 4.31
N THR A 147 -9.79 -19.09 3.03
CA THR A 147 -9.42 -19.95 1.90
C THR A 147 -8.62 -19.22 0.82
N LYS A 148 -8.66 -17.89 0.82
CA LYS A 148 -7.93 -17.03 -0.09
C LYS A 148 -7.17 -15.99 0.71
N TYR A 149 -5.97 -15.63 0.26
CA TYR A 149 -5.18 -14.63 0.96
C TYR A 149 -5.84 -13.25 0.86
N PHE A 150 -6.35 -12.78 2.00
CA PHE A 150 -7.15 -11.56 2.11
C PHE A 150 -6.29 -10.30 2.22
N ARG A 151 -6.75 -9.21 1.59
CA ARG A 151 -6.10 -7.90 1.52
C ARG A 151 -5.57 -7.41 2.88
N GLY A 152 -6.41 -7.41 3.91
CA GLY A 152 -6.02 -6.91 5.24
C GLY A 152 -4.88 -7.72 5.88
N TYR A 153 -4.83 -9.04 5.66
CA TYR A 153 -3.71 -9.88 6.13
C TYR A 153 -2.43 -9.60 5.33
N CYS A 154 -2.57 -9.38 4.02
CA CYS A 154 -1.47 -8.98 3.16
C CYS A 154 -0.87 -7.63 3.57
N MET A 155 -1.70 -6.65 3.93
CA MET A 155 -1.26 -5.33 4.39
C MET A 155 -0.37 -5.44 5.65
N GLN A 156 -0.81 -6.23 6.65
CA GLN A 156 -0.03 -6.44 7.88
C GLN A 156 1.28 -7.19 7.62
N LYS A 157 1.27 -8.20 6.75
CA LYS A 157 2.49 -8.95 6.41
C LYS A 157 3.47 -8.08 5.62
N ALA A 158 2.99 -7.30 4.66
CA ALA A 158 3.81 -6.37 3.89
C ALA A 158 4.43 -5.26 4.76
N GLU A 159 3.71 -4.73 5.75
CA GLU A 159 4.27 -3.81 6.75
C GLU A 159 5.41 -4.47 7.56
N ASN A 160 5.21 -5.71 8.01
CA ASN A 160 6.26 -6.43 8.73
C ASN A 160 7.49 -6.70 7.85
N ASP A 161 7.28 -7.06 6.58
CA ASP A 161 8.34 -7.32 5.63
C ASP A 161 9.09 -6.04 5.24
N SER A 162 8.40 -4.90 5.08
CA SER A 162 9.06 -3.61 4.82
C SER A 162 10.03 -3.25 5.95
N LYS A 163 9.66 -3.52 7.21
CA LYS A 163 10.51 -3.23 8.37
C LYS A 163 11.71 -4.16 8.49
N ARG A 164 11.62 -5.42 8.04
CA ARG A 164 12.67 -6.44 8.20
C ARG A 164 13.61 -6.54 7.00
N LYS A 165 13.08 -6.45 5.79
CA LYS A 165 13.76 -6.76 4.52
C LYS A 165 13.48 -5.73 3.42
N GLY A 166 12.69 -4.69 3.73
CA GLY A 166 12.25 -3.72 2.74
C GLY A 166 13.42 -2.97 2.10
N ARG A 167 13.26 -2.68 0.81
CA ARG A 167 14.15 -1.76 0.09
C ARG A 167 14.00 -0.37 0.67
N VAL A 168 15.09 0.39 0.72
CA VAL A 168 15.04 1.82 1.09
C VAL A 168 14.96 2.66 -0.18
N ILE A 169 14.00 3.59 -0.24
CA ILE A 169 13.82 4.55 -1.35
C ILE A 169 13.61 5.98 -0.86
#